data_AF-A0A847F7M9-F1
#
_entry.id   AF-A0A847F7M9-F1
#
_cell.length_a   1.000
_cell.length_b   1.000
_cell.length_c   1.000
_cell.angle_alpha   90.00
_cell.angle_beta   90.00
_cell.angle_gamma   90.00
#
_symmetry.space_group_name_H-M   'P 1'
#
loop_
_entity.id
_entity.type
_entity.pdbx_description
1 polymer ?
#
loop_
_entity_poly.entity_id
_entity_poly.type
_entity_poly.pdbx_seq_one_letter_code
_entity_poly.pdbx_strand_id
1 'polypeptide(L)'
;MIERLTTLLFCALVFASPFFASAWTETWIESAGAVVDAREEGSARVSLHVDLRIRGGWLTGLELTGLDPDLSLLESARAVLIGEDGRRYFPSVEVMGSGVVWLRFNRPNAPRRGRYRAELHYESPLAGPRTLDGRRGIEFTLPGFVDDLEGAEIRIIAPPEASLPRDFDPRAIVRHHIEDRDGEKIFSFRRIQLPRGRSFTVRVDLPSERPPLEIVEGRSFGS
;
A
#
# COMPACT_ATOMS: atom_id res chain seq x y z
N MET A 1 65.93 8.51 -56.26
CA MET A 1 64.64 8.50 -56.98
C MET A 1 63.73 7.59 -56.15
N ILE A 2 62.83 8.19 -55.38
CA ILE A 2 62.19 7.59 -54.19
C ILE A 2 60.97 6.77 -54.60
N GLU A 3 60.91 5.54 -54.10
CA GLU A 3 59.88 4.54 -54.35
C GLU A 3 58.64 4.75 -53.45
N ARG A 4 57.47 4.72 -54.12
CA ARG A 4 56.19 4.11 -53.76
C ARG A 4 55.77 4.00 -52.28
N LEU A 5 54.70 4.75 -51.98
CA LEU A 5 53.39 4.25 -51.52
C LEU A 5 53.40 3.31 -50.30
N THR A 6 53.06 3.82 -49.12
CA THR A 6 52.44 3.01 -48.06
C THR A 6 51.28 3.78 -47.44
N THR A 7 50.12 3.16 -47.55
CA THR A 7 48.78 3.70 -47.41
C THR A 7 48.17 3.12 -46.13
N LEU A 8 47.36 3.93 -45.43
CA LEU A 8 46.32 3.55 -44.47
C LEU A 8 46.74 2.76 -43.20
N LEU A 9 46.95 3.50 -42.10
CA LEU A 9 46.72 3.00 -40.74
C LEU A 9 45.60 3.83 -40.09
N PHE A 10 44.36 3.53 -40.45
CA PHE A 10 43.16 4.09 -39.82
C PHE A 10 42.12 2.98 -39.69
N CYS A 11 42.31 2.08 -38.72
CA CYS A 11 41.32 1.08 -38.35
C CYS A 11 41.53 0.62 -36.90
N ALA A 12 40.41 0.42 -36.22
CA ALA A 12 40.22 -0.18 -34.90
C ALA A 12 40.32 0.76 -33.67
N LEU A 13 39.44 1.76 -33.60
CA LEU A 13 38.91 2.22 -32.30
C LEU A 13 37.42 2.59 -32.44
N VAL A 14 36.62 1.61 -32.87
CA VAL A 14 35.17 1.70 -32.87
C VAL A 14 34.62 0.43 -32.22
N PHE A 15 33.66 0.62 -31.31
CA PHE A 15 32.87 -0.38 -30.57
C PHE A 15 33.45 -0.98 -29.29
N ALA A 16 33.60 -0.13 -28.27
CA ALA A 16 33.25 -0.52 -26.91
C ALA A 16 32.44 0.62 -26.26
N SER A 17 31.34 1.03 -26.90
CA SER A 17 30.29 1.71 -26.16
C SER A 17 29.79 0.68 -25.14
N PRO A 18 29.87 0.93 -23.83
CA PRO A 18 29.09 0.13 -22.90
C PRO A 18 27.65 0.36 -23.31
N PHE A 19 27.04 -0.62 -23.98
CA PHE A 19 25.60 -0.71 -24.02
C PHE A 19 25.22 -0.77 -22.54
N PHE A 20 24.79 0.37 -21.98
CA PHE A 20 23.94 0.35 -20.82
C PHE A 20 22.73 -0.44 -21.28
N ALA A 21 22.76 -1.76 -21.09
CA ALA A 21 21.56 -2.55 -21.07
C ALA A 21 20.74 -1.89 -19.96
N SER A 22 19.83 -1.02 -20.36
CA SER A 22 18.72 -0.63 -19.52
C SER A 22 18.06 -1.96 -19.21
N ALA A 23 18.31 -2.45 -18.00
CA ALA A 23 17.71 -3.69 -17.55
C ALA A 23 16.21 -3.39 -17.54
N TRP A 24 15.53 -3.79 -18.61
CA TRP A 24 14.10 -3.63 -18.71
C TRP A 24 13.50 -4.50 -17.61
N THR A 25 12.87 -3.83 -16.66
CA THR A 25 12.20 -4.50 -15.55
C THR A 25 10.78 -4.77 -16.01
N GLU A 26 10.45 -6.05 -16.15
CA GLU A 26 9.08 -6.47 -16.39
C GLU A 26 8.50 -6.91 -15.04
N THR A 27 7.60 -6.11 -14.49
CA THR A 27 6.90 -6.36 -13.22
C THR A 27 5.40 -6.41 -13.44
N TRP A 28 4.72 -7.28 -12.71
CA TRP A 28 3.27 -7.41 -12.72
C TRP A 28 2.77 -7.45 -11.28
N ILE A 29 1.74 -6.64 -10.95
CA ILE A 29 1.08 -6.68 -9.64
C ILE A 29 -0.05 -7.72 -9.70
N GLU A 30 0.08 -8.78 -8.91
CA GLU A 30 -0.86 -9.91 -8.89
C GLU A 30 -2.05 -9.61 -7.95
N SER A 31 -1.79 -9.08 -6.75
CA SER A 31 -2.83 -8.71 -5.78
C SER A 31 -2.38 -7.59 -4.85
N ALA A 32 -3.35 -6.98 -4.16
CA ALA A 32 -3.06 -5.98 -3.13
C ALA A 32 -4.06 -6.08 -1.98
N GLY A 33 -3.64 -5.66 -0.79
CA GLY A 33 -4.57 -5.55 0.31
C GLY A 33 -4.09 -4.65 1.42
N ALA A 34 -5.03 -4.24 2.27
CA ALA A 34 -4.77 -3.34 3.38
C ALA A 34 -5.43 -3.85 4.65
N VAL A 35 -4.75 -3.65 5.77
CA VAL A 35 -5.32 -3.73 7.11
C VAL A 35 -5.32 -2.32 7.69
N VAL A 36 -6.50 -1.83 8.03
CA VAL A 36 -6.73 -0.50 8.58
C VAL A 36 -7.13 -0.67 10.04
N ASP A 37 -6.24 -0.28 10.94
CA ASP A 37 -6.51 -0.22 12.37
C ASP A 37 -6.99 1.19 12.72
N ALA A 38 -8.30 1.31 12.95
CA ALA A 38 -9.01 2.55 13.21
C ALA A 38 -9.79 2.47 14.53
N ARG A 39 -9.23 1.73 15.51
CA ARG A 39 -9.81 1.60 16.86
C ARG A 39 -9.72 2.88 17.68
N GLU A 40 -8.66 3.66 17.45
CA GLU A 40 -8.40 4.92 18.14
C GLU A 40 -8.93 6.11 17.34
N GLU A 41 -9.22 7.21 18.03
CA GLU A 41 -9.57 8.48 17.39
C GLU A 41 -8.35 9.10 16.68
N GLY A 42 -8.58 9.85 15.60
CA GLY A 42 -7.51 10.47 14.82
C GLY A 42 -7.11 9.62 13.61
N SER A 43 -5.81 9.53 13.32
CA SER A 43 -5.28 8.79 12.16
C SER A 43 -5.37 7.29 12.38
N ALA A 44 -5.74 6.53 11.34
CA ALA A 44 -5.66 5.07 11.38
C ALA A 44 -4.26 4.59 11.00
N ARG A 45 -3.83 3.47 11.60
CA ARG A 45 -2.62 2.76 11.18
C ARG A 45 -2.97 1.81 10.03
N VAL A 46 -2.29 1.95 8.92
CA VAL A 46 -2.51 1.15 7.71
C VAL A 46 -1.30 0.27 7.45
N SER A 47 -1.57 -1.03 7.27
CA SER A 47 -0.61 -2.00 6.75
C SER A 47 -1.03 -2.40 5.34
N LEU A 48 -0.37 -1.82 4.34
CA LEU A 48 -0.59 -2.10 2.93
C LEU A 48 0.38 -3.19 2.47
N HIS A 49 -0.13 -4.16 1.71
CA HIS A 49 0.70 -5.12 1.00
C HIS A 49 0.34 -5.20 -0.49
N VAL A 50 1.36 -5.48 -1.30
CA VAL A 50 1.23 -5.68 -2.74
C VAL A 50 2.01 -6.93 -3.11
N ASP A 51 1.32 -7.92 -3.66
CA ASP A 51 1.94 -9.12 -4.21
C ASP A 51 2.28 -8.86 -5.68
N LEU A 52 3.53 -9.07 -6.04
CA LEU A 52 4.03 -8.77 -7.37
C LEU A 52 5.01 -9.84 -7.87
N ARG A 53 5.07 -9.93 -9.20
CA ARG A 53 5.97 -10.82 -9.91
C ARG A 53 6.94 -10.04 -10.76
N ILE A 54 8.22 -10.27 -10.54
CA ILE A 54 9.29 -9.80 -11.41
C ILE A 54 9.54 -10.89 -12.45
N ARG A 55 9.35 -10.58 -13.73
CA ARG A 55 9.55 -11.50 -14.86
C ARG A 55 10.92 -11.35 -15.50
N GLY A 56 11.42 -10.11 -15.56
CA GLY A 56 12.71 -9.78 -16.17
C GLY A 56 13.39 -8.61 -15.46
N GLY A 57 14.72 -8.58 -15.54
CA GLY A 57 15.53 -7.49 -15.00
C GLY A 57 15.63 -7.48 -13.47
N TRP A 58 15.86 -6.28 -12.95
CA TRP A 58 16.03 -6.00 -11.53
C TRP A 58 14.97 -4.97 -11.11
N LEU A 59 14.27 -5.19 -10.00
CA LEU A 59 13.37 -4.16 -9.48
C LEU A 59 14.21 -3.05 -8.85
N THR A 60 14.28 -1.89 -9.51
CA THR A 60 14.98 -0.70 -8.99
C THR A 60 14.05 0.26 -8.28
N GLY A 61 12.75 0.19 -8.56
CA GLY A 61 11.74 1.07 -8.00
C GLY A 61 10.35 0.42 -8.08
N LEU A 62 9.54 0.60 -7.04
CA LEU A 62 8.10 0.36 -7.05
C LEU A 62 7.40 1.66 -6.65
N GLU A 63 6.54 2.16 -7.53
CA GLU A 63 5.74 3.35 -7.30
C GLU A 63 4.33 2.94 -6.86
N LEU A 64 3.86 3.51 -5.75
CA LEU A 64 2.51 3.38 -5.24
C LEU A 64 1.85 4.76 -5.31
N THR A 65 0.72 4.86 -6.01
CA THR A 65 0.00 6.12 -6.19
C THR A 65 -1.39 6.03 -5.60
N GLY A 66 -2.05 7.20 -5.40
CA GLY A 66 -3.42 7.25 -4.90
C GLY A 66 -3.55 6.88 -3.42
N LEU A 67 -2.46 6.98 -2.66
CA LEU A 67 -2.49 6.89 -1.20
C LEU A 67 -2.96 8.22 -0.59
N ASP A 68 -3.12 8.24 0.73
CA ASP A 68 -3.48 9.46 1.45
C ASP A 68 -2.38 10.54 1.27
N PRO A 69 -2.69 11.74 0.77
CA PRO A 69 -1.70 12.80 0.57
C PRO A 69 -1.03 13.27 1.86
N ASP A 70 -1.69 13.09 3.00
CA ASP A 70 -1.20 13.47 4.32
C ASP A 70 -0.68 12.25 5.11
N LEU A 71 -0.37 11.14 4.42
CA LEU A 71 0.19 9.95 5.06
C LEU A 71 1.54 10.25 5.73
N SER A 72 1.78 9.61 6.87
CA SER A 72 3.07 9.60 7.55
C SER A 72 3.57 8.16 7.66
N LEU A 73 4.83 7.91 7.30
CA LEU A 73 5.41 6.57 7.44
C LEU A 73 5.61 6.22 8.91
N LEU A 74 5.30 4.97 9.28
CA LEU A 74 5.57 4.49 10.63
C LEU A 74 7.06 4.20 10.80
N GLU A 75 7.78 5.04 11.55
CA GLU A 75 9.23 4.89 11.77
C GLU A 75 9.62 3.53 12.38
N SER A 76 8.73 2.97 13.19
CA SER A 76 8.89 1.66 13.83
C SER A 76 8.80 0.48 12.85
N ALA A 77 8.23 0.69 11.66
CA ALA A 77 7.92 -0.35 10.69
C ALA A 77 8.51 -0.01 9.32
N ARG A 78 9.73 -0.50 9.06
CA ARG A 78 10.42 -0.29 7.79
C ARG A 78 9.68 -1.01 6.65
N ALA A 79 9.50 -0.32 5.53
CA ALA A 79 9.04 -0.96 4.30
C ALA A 79 9.97 -2.11 3.92
N VAL A 80 9.38 -3.20 3.42
CA VAL A 80 10.10 -4.42 3.08
C VAL A 80 9.50 -5.06 1.84
N LEU A 81 10.35 -5.67 1.03
CA LEU A 81 9.94 -6.62 0.00
C LEU A 81 10.43 -8.00 0.41
N ILE A 82 9.53 -8.98 0.44
CA ILE A 82 9.79 -10.34 0.91
C ILE A 82 9.65 -11.27 -0.29
N GLY A 83 10.72 -11.98 -0.64
CA GLY A 83 10.69 -13.00 -1.68
C GLY A 83 9.99 -14.28 -1.20
N GLU A 84 9.52 -15.08 -2.14
CA GLU A 84 8.95 -16.42 -1.86
C GLU A 84 9.93 -17.34 -1.12
N ASP A 85 11.23 -17.11 -1.26
CA ASP A 85 12.32 -17.78 -0.50
C ASP A 85 12.51 -17.25 0.93
N GLY A 86 11.67 -16.29 1.37
CA GLY A 86 11.75 -15.61 2.66
C GLY A 86 12.82 -14.52 2.73
N ARG A 87 13.58 -14.28 1.65
CA ARG A 87 14.61 -13.23 1.63
C ARG A 87 13.97 -11.86 1.69
N ARG A 88 14.50 -11.00 2.57
CA ARG A 88 14.00 -9.64 2.79
C ARG A 88 14.89 -8.61 2.11
N TYR A 89 14.25 -7.63 1.48
CA TYR A 89 14.87 -6.50 0.81
C TYR A 89 14.29 -5.22 1.39
N PHE A 90 15.14 -4.31 1.84
CA PHE A 90 14.72 -3.08 2.50
C PHE A 90 14.98 -1.89 1.55
N PRO A 91 13.94 -1.39 0.85
CA PRO A 91 14.08 -0.23 -0.01
C PRO A 91 14.30 1.05 0.80
N SER A 92 14.86 2.07 0.16
CA SER A 92 14.65 3.45 0.63
C SER A 92 13.25 3.89 0.24
N VAL A 93 12.55 4.58 1.14
CA VAL A 93 11.18 5.05 0.92
C VAL A 93 11.21 6.56 0.72
N GLU A 94 10.59 7.03 -0.35
CA GLU A 94 10.39 8.45 -0.63
C GLU A 94 8.89 8.72 -0.72
N VAL A 95 8.38 9.55 0.19
CA VAL A 95 7.02 10.09 0.11
C VAL A 95 7.07 11.34 -0.75
N MET A 96 6.40 11.30 -1.88
CA MET A 96 6.18 12.44 -2.74
C MET A 96 4.82 13.05 -2.38
N GLY A 97 4.68 14.37 -2.53
CA GLY A 97 3.39 15.03 -2.34
C GLY A 97 2.29 14.39 -3.21
N SER A 98 1.03 14.56 -2.81
CA SER A 98 -0.15 14.03 -3.52
C SER A 98 -0.34 12.50 -3.42
N GLY A 99 0.12 11.86 -2.33
CA GLY A 99 -0.22 10.47 -2.04
C GLY A 99 0.56 9.47 -2.90
N VAL A 100 1.81 9.82 -3.24
CA VAL A 100 2.70 8.99 -4.05
C VAL A 100 3.87 8.52 -3.17
N VAL A 101 4.11 7.21 -3.12
CA VAL A 101 5.22 6.61 -2.36
C VAL A 101 6.09 5.79 -3.30
N TRP A 102 7.39 6.06 -3.27
CA TRP A 102 8.39 5.34 -4.04
C TRP A 102 9.25 4.45 -3.15
N LEU A 103 9.28 3.16 -3.46
CA LEU A 103 10.20 2.19 -2.86
C LEU A 103 11.38 1.98 -3.81
N ARG A 104 12.58 2.45 -3.46
CA ARG A 104 13.78 2.33 -4.31
C ARG A 104 14.76 1.29 -3.81
N PHE A 105 15.26 0.47 -4.73
CA PHE A 105 16.19 -0.62 -4.43
C PHE A 105 17.54 -0.37 -5.10
N ASN A 106 18.61 -0.45 -4.32
CA ASN A 106 19.97 -0.31 -4.82
C ASN A 106 20.38 -1.55 -5.64
N ARG A 107 20.85 -1.34 -6.88
CA ARG A 107 21.16 -2.39 -7.86
C ARG A 107 21.99 -3.58 -7.35
N PRO A 108 23.05 -3.42 -6.53
CA PRO A 108 23.81 -4.58 -6.05
C PRO A 108 22.96 -5.59 -5.26
N ASN A 109 21.90 -5.11 -4.62
CA ASN A 109 21.00 -5.89 -3.76
C ASN A 109 19.56 -5.86 -4.25
N ALA A 110 19.31 -5.43 -5.50
CA ALA A 110 17.95 -5.29 -6.00
C ALA A 110 17.29 -6.68 -6.15
N PRO A 111 15.97 -6.77 -5.90
CA PRO A 111 15.20 -7.97 -6.20
C PRO A 111 15.29 -8.33 -7.69
N ARG A 112 15.33 -9.62 -7.99
CA ARG A 112 15.42 -10.17 -9.36
C ARG A 112 14.12 -10.90 -9.70
N ARG A 113 14.10 -11.61 -10.83
CA ARG A 113 12.99 -12.48 -11.22
C ARG A 113 12.52 -13.37 -10.06
N GLY A 114 11.22 -13.37 -9.80
CA GLY A 114 10.60 -14.10 -8.70
C GLY A 114 9.24 -13.52 -8.30
N ARG A 115 8.63 -14.12 -7.28
CA ARG A 115 7.43 -13.63 -6.61
C ARG A 115 7.80 -12.96 -5.30
N TYR A 116 7.14 -11.85 -5.02
CA TYR A 116 7.44 -10.99 -3.89
C TYR A 116 6.18 -10.39 -3.29
N ARG A 117 6.24 -10.10 -1.99
CA ARG A 117 5.27 -9.28 -1.27
C ARG A 117 5.95 -8.00 -0.79
N ALA A 118 5.48 -6.84 -1.24
CA ALA A 118 5.87 -5.55 -0.70
C ALA A 118 4.95 -5.23 0.49
N GLU A 119 5.51 -4.75 1.59
CA GLU A 119 4.77 -4.33 2.79
C GLU A 119 5.18 -2.89 3.14
N LEU A 120 4.18 -2.04 3.38
CA LEU A 120 4.32 -0.64 3.76
C LEU A 120 3.37 -0.34 4.92
N HIS A 121 3.89 0.34 5.95
CA HIS A 121 3.14 0.72 7.14
C HIS A 121 3.15 2.24 7.30
N TYR A 122 1.98 2.84 7.46
CA TYR A 122 1.82 4.29 7.56
C TYR A 122 0.61 4.66 8.42
N GLU A 123 0.56 5.90 8.90
CA GLU A 123 -0.66 6.49 9.45
C GLU A 123 -1.38 7.29 8.37
N SER A 124 -2.70 7.24 8.38
CA SER A 124 -3.56 7.93 7.42
C SER A 124 -4.69 8.64 8.16
N PRO A 125 -4.70 9.98 8.14
CA PRO A 125 -5.83 10.77 8.62
C PRO A 125 -7.15 10.44 7.90
N LEU A 126 -7.12 10.18 6.59
CA LEU A 126 -8.32 9.86 5.81
C LEU A 126 -8.89 8.47 6.11
N ALA A 127 -8.05 7.54 6.55
CA ALA A 127 -8.47 6.20 6.93
C ALA A 127 -8.96 6.09 8.39
N GLY A 128 -8.87 7.16 9.17
CA GLY A 128 -9.30 7.22 10.57
C GLY A 128 -10.79 7.51 10.77
N PRO A 129 -11.30 7.36 12.01
CA PRO A 129 -12.64 7.82 12.39
C PRO A 129 -12.88 9.29 12.07
N ARG A 130 -13.85 9.60 11.20
CA ARG A 130 -14.19 10.97 10.81
C ARG A 130 -15.66 11.12 10.44
N THR A 131 -16.11 12.36 10.26
CA THR A 131 -17.45 12.65 9.74
C THR A 131 -17.46 12.50 8.22
N LEU A 132 -18.29 11.60 7.73
CA LEU A 132 -18.52 11.26 6.34
C LEU A 132 -20.03 11.38 6.05
N ASP A 133 -20.41 12.29 5.15
CA ASP A 133 -21.82 12.54 4.80
C ASP A 133 -22.72 12.86 6.02
N GLY A 134 -22.17 13.61 6.98
CA GLY A 134 -22.89 13.98 8.21
C GLY A 134 -23.00 12.88 9.26
N ARG A 135 -22.32 11.74 9.09
CA ARG A 135 -22.25 10.64 10.07
C ARG A 135 -20.82 10.26 10.38
N ARG A 136 -20.54 9.79 11.59
CA ARG A 136 -19.21 9.24 11.91
C ARG A 136 -19.00 7.92 11.19
N GLY A 137 -17.80 7.71 10.66
CA GLY A 137 -17.43 6.47 9.99
C GLY A 137 -15.94 6.40 9.69
N ILE A 138 -15.55 5.26 9.14
CA ILE A 138 -14.22 4.94 8.64
C ILE A 138 -14.39 4.62 7.17
N GLU A 139 -13.61 5.26 6.31
CA GLU A 139 -13.58 4.98 4.88
C GLU A 139 -12.15 4.76 4.44
N PHE A 140 -11.90 3.68 3.71
CA PHE A 140 -10.60 3.40 3.14
C PHE A 140 -10.72 3.05 1.66
N THR A 141 -9.79 3.57 0.88
CA THR A 141 -9.68 3.29 -0.54
C THR A 141 -8.33 2.63 -0.83
N LEU A 142 -8.38 1.38 -1.30
CA LEU A 142 -7.24 0.77 -1.97
C LEU A 142 -7.11 1.41 -3.35
N PRO A 143 -5.94 1.95 -3.72
CA PRO A 143 -5.77 2.66 -4.99
C PRO A 143 -5.92 1.74 -6.20
N GLY A 144 -6.09 2.35 -7.37
CA GLY A 144 -6.05 1.63 -8.63
C GLY A 144 -4.61 1.30 -9.04
N PHE A 145 -4.42 0.12 -9.64
CA PHE A 145 -3.12 -0.35 -10.11
C PHE A 145 -3.08 -0.37 -11.64
N VAL A 146 -1.87 -0.30 -12.21
CA VAL A 146 -1.67 -0.35 -13.66
C VAL A 146 -2.05 -1.70 -14.28
N ASP A 147 -1.98 -2.77 -13.48
CA ASP A 147 -2.34 -4.14 -13.83
C ASP A 147 -3.75 -4.49 -13.32
N ASP A 148 -4.37 -5.49 -13.94
CA ASP A 148 -5.56 -6.13 -13.39
C ASP A 148 -5.15 -6.97 -12.16
N LEU A 149 -5.82 -6.77 -11.03
CA LEU A 149 -5.55 -7.57 -9.83
C LEU A 149 -6.41 -8.84 -9.82
N GLU A 150 -5.78 -9.97 -9.51
CA GLU A 150 -6.42 -11.26 -9.23
C GLU A 150 -6.98 -11.35 -7.80
N GLY A 151 -6.81 -10.29 -7.02
CA GLY A 151 -7.35 -10.19 -5.66
C GLY A 151 -7.13 -8.81 -5.06
N ALA A 152 -8.18 -8.28 -4.43
CA ALA A 152 -8.10 -7.09 -3.61
C ALA A 152 -8.81 -7.33 -2.28
N GLU A 153 -8.15 -7.02 -1.17
CA GLU A 153 -8.69 -7.21 0.18
C GLU A 153 -8.49 -5.98 1.04
N ILE A 154 -9.55 -5.54 1.72
CA ILE A 154 -9.46 -4.50 2.75
C ILE A 154 -10.03 -5.08 4.04
N ARG A 155 -9.26 -5.00 5.11
CA ARG A 155 -9.70 -5.33 6.47
C ARG A 155 -9.72 -4.07 7.30
N ILE A 156 -10.86 -3.76 7.91
CA ILE A 156 -11.01 -2.67 8.87
C ILE A 156 -11.16 -3.27 10.26
N ILE A 157 -10.23 -2.95 11.16
CA ILE A 157 -10.33 -3.22 12.59
C ILE A 157 -10.93 -1.97 13.23
N ALA A 158 -12.15 -2.10 13.74
CA ALA A 158 -12.95 -1.00 14.25
C ALA A 158 -13.42 -1.26 15.69
N PRO A 159 -13.86 -0.21 16.41
CA PRO A 159 -14.53 -0.36 17.70
C PRO A 159 -15.74 -1.31 17.63
N PRO A 160 -16.13 -1.95 18.75
CA PRO A 160 -17.19 -2.97 18.77
C PRO A 160 -18.57 -2.41 18.40
N GLU A 161 -18.80 -1.12 18.53
CA GLU A 161 -20.06 -0.47 18.16
C GLU A 161 -20.16 -0.18 16.65
N ALA A 162 -19.09 -0.41 15.90
CA ALA A 162 -19.06 -0.20 14.46
C ALA A 162 -20.03 -1.14 13.72
N SER A 163 -20.53 -0.67 12.57
CA SER A 163 -21.49 -1.40 11.74
C SER A 163 -21.30 -1.09 10.26
N LEU A 164 -21.83 -1.96 9.39
CA LEU A 164 -21.88 -1.64 7.96
C LEU A 164 -22.90 -0.51 7.70
N PRO A 165 -22.65 0.36 6.71
CA PRO A 165 -23.63 1.35 6.28
C PRO A 165 -24.99 0.71 5.96
N ARG A 166 -26.09 1.42 6.24
CA ARG A 166 -27.45 0.89 6.03
C ARG A 166 -27.76 0.54 4.57
N ASP A 167 -27.10 1.23 3.65
CA ASP A 167 -27.19 1.09 2.20
C ASP A 167 -26.09 0.21 1.60
N PHE A 168 -25.35 -0.53 2.45
CA PHE A 168 -24.32 -1.46 2.00
C PHE A 168 -24.90 -2.53 1.05
N ASP A 169 -24.48 -2.51 -0.20
CA ASP A 169 -24.80 -3.56 -1.18
C ASP A 169 -23.70 -4.64 -1.19
N PRO A 170 -23.95 -5.82 -0.61
CA PRO A 170 -22.97 -6.91 -0.62
C PRO A 170 -22.72 -7.45 -2.03
N ARG A 171 -23.52 -7.14 -3.06
CA ARG A 171 -23.23 -7.61 -4.43
C ARG A 171 -22.12 -6.81 -5.09
N ALA A 172 -21.87 -5.59 -4.62
CA ALA A 172 -20.73 -4.78 -5.06
C ALA A 172 -19.40 -5.33 -4.51
N ILE A 173 -19.41 -6.23 -3.51
CA ILE A 173 -18.22 -6.80 -2.88
C ILE A 173 -18.33 -8.33 -2.87
N VAL A 174 -17.40 -9.04 -3.50
CA VAL A 174 -17.56 -10.48 -3.74
C VAL A 174 -17.69 -11.29 -2.45
N ARG A 175 -17.00 -10.91 -1.38
CA ARG A 175 -17.16 -11.51 -0.04
C ARG A 175 -16.98 -10.45 1.05
N HIS A 176 -17.83 -10.52 2.07
CA HIS A 176 -17.60 -9.81 3.33
C HIS A 176 -17.68 -10.78 4.52
N HIS A 177 -16.91 -10.51 5.56
CA HIS A 177 -16.93 -11.25 6.82
C HIS A 177 -16.81 -10.28 7.99
N ILE A 178 -17.58 -10.52 9.04
CA ILE A 178 -17.52 -9.78 10.30
C ILE A 178 -17.12 -10.79 11.36
N GLU A 179 -16.02 -10.51 12.04
CA GLU A 179 -15.54 -11.27 13.19
C GLU A 179 -15.53 -10.35 14.41
N ASP A 180 -16.18 -10.79 15.49
CA ASP A 180 -16.04 -10.17 16.81
C ASP A 180 -14.91 -10.89 17.55
N ARG A 181 -13.83 -10.17 17.87
CA ARG A 181 -12.66 -10.75 18.54
C ARG A 181 -12.14 -9.80 19.61
N ASP A 182 -12.04 -10.30 20.84
CA ASP A 182 -11.44 -9.58 21.97
C ASP A 182 -12.00 -8.15 22.20
N GLY A 183 -13.29 -7.94 21.91
CA GLY A 183 -13.95 -6.64 22.04
C GLY A 183 -13.77 -5.70 20.84
N GLU A 184 -13.30 -6.22 19.71
CA GLU A 184 -13.11 -5.51 18.44
C GLU A 184 -13.95 -6.13 17.33
N LYS A 185 -14.30 -5.32 16.33
CA LYS A 185 -14.96 -5.79 15.10
C LYS A 185 -14.02 -5.71 13.92
N ILE A 186 -13.85 -6.83 13.25
CA ILE A 186 -13.05 -6.93 12.03
C ILE A 186 -13.98 -7.09 10.83
N PHE A 187 -14.03 -6.07 9.98
CA PHE A 187 -14.74 -6.10 8.71
C PHE A 187 -13.77 -6.46 7.60
N SER A 188 -13.94 -7.63 6.98
CA SER A 188 -13.13 -8.06 5.85
C SER A 188 -13.94 -7.91 4.57
N PHE A 189 -13.39 -7.21 3.58
CA PHE A 189 -14.00 -7.00 2.26
C PHE A 189 -13.07 -7.50 1.17
N ARG A 190 -13.57 -8.34 0.27
CA ARG A 190 -12.76 -8.93 -0.79
C ARG A 190 -13.41 -8.83 -2.17
N ARG A 191 -12.59 -8.50 -3.17
CA ARG A 191 -12.89 -8.69 -4.59
C ARG A 191 -11.98 -9.77 -5.16
N ILE A 192 -12.56 -10.69 -5.94
CA ILE A 192 -11.82 -11.73 -6.67
C ILE A 192 -11.07 -11.12 -7.86
N GLN A 193 -11.54 -10.00 -8.40
CA GLN A 193 -10.83 -9.28 -9.45
C GLN A 193 -11.06 -7.79 -9.27
N LEU A 194 -10.00 -7.00 -9.44
CA LEU A 194 -10.08 -5.54 -9.51
C LEU A 194 -9.50 -5.10 -10.86
N PRO A 195 -10.33 -4.55 -11.78
CA PRO A 195 -9.84 -4.11 -13.07
C PRO A 195 -8.78 -3.01 -12.94
N ARG A 196 -7.83 -2.98 -13.87
CA ARG A 196 -6.77 -1.96 -13.94
C ARG A 196 -7.33 -0.55 -13.83
N GLY A 197 -6.64 0.29 -13.06
CA GLY A 197 -6.99 1.68 -12.80
C GLY A 197 -8.23 1.89 -11.93
N ARG A 198 -8.93 0.83 -11.50
CA ARG A 198 -10.08 0.96 -10.59
C ARG A 198 -9.61 0.89 -9.14
N SER A 199 -10.06 1.84 -8.34
CA SER A 199 -9.93 1.80 -6.89
C SER A 199 -10.96 0.87 -6.26
N PHE A 200 -10.70 0.44 -5.03
CA PHE A 200 -11.63 -0.31 -4.21
C PHE A 200 -11.84 0.41 -2.88
N THR A 201 -13.03 0.97 -2.70
CA THR A 201 -13.40 1.75 -1.50
C THR A 201 -14.39 0.96 -0.65
N VAL A 202 -14.19 1.02 0.67
CA VAL A 202 -15.10 0.43 1.66
C VAL A 202 -15.33 1.41 2.80
N ARG A 203 -16.49 1.27 3.46
CA ARG A 203 -16.90 2.12 4.57
C ARG A 203 -17.50 1.29 5.70
N VAL A 204 -17.26 1.74 6.92
CA VAL A 204 -17.88 1.28 8.15
C VAL A 204 -18.43 2.49 8.90
N ASP A 205 -19.67 2.42 9.39
CA ASP A 205 -20.29 3.47 10.20
C ASP A 205 -19.92 3.29 11.68
N LEU A 206 -19.70 4.42 12.35
CA LEU A 206 -19.44 4.51 13.78
C LEU A 206 -20.64 5.16 14.51
N PRO A 207 -20.84 4.87 15.81
CA PRO A 207 -21.87 5.55 16.58
C PRO A 207 -21.62 7.07 16.62
N SER A 208 -22.73 7.82 16.62
CA SER A 208 -22.72 9.27 16.76
C SER A 208 -22.37 9.63 18.21
N GLU A 209 -21.06 9.82 18.46
CA GLU A 209 -20.45 10.15 19.76
C GLU A 209 -20.49 9.03 20.83
N ARG A 210 -19.35 8.83 21.52
CA ARG A 210 -19.37 8.30 22.89
C ARG A 210 -19.93 9.42 23.76
N PRO A 211 -20.96 9.20 24.59
CA PRO A 211 -21.30 10.19 25.61
C PRO A 211 -20.03 10.46 26.45
N PRO A 212 -19.76 11.73 26.85
CA PRO A 212 -18.68 12.01 27.78
C PRO A 212 -18.82 11.09 28.98
N LEU A 213 -17.71 10.53 29.49
CA LEU A 213 -17.72 9.89 30.79
C LEU A 213 -18.30 10.90 31.78
N GLU A 214 -19.53 10.66 32.23
CA GLU A 214 -20.15 11.42 33.29
C GLU A 214 -19.29 11.13 34.53
N ILE A 215 -18.36 12.04 34.83
CA ILE A 215 -17.71 12.07 36.14
C ILE A 215 -18.86 12.38 37.10
N VAL A 216 -19.41 11.34 37.73
CA VAL A 216 -20.30 11.50 38.86
C VAL A 216 -19.44 12.10 39.97
N GLU A 217 -19.35 13.43 40.00
CA GLU A 217 -18.88 14.14 41.18
C GLU A 217 -19.78 13.69 42.33
N GLY A 218 -19.19 12.91 43.22
CA GLY A 218 -19.85 12.41 44.41
C GLY A 218 -20.50 13.57 45.13
N ARG A 219 -21.83 13.52 45.23
CA ARG A 219 -22.57 14.37 46.16
C ARG A 219 -21.98 14.13 47.55
N SER A 220 -21.19 15.08 48.01
CA SER A 220 -20.80 15.19 49.41
C SER A 220 -22.07 15.39 50.21
N PHE A 221 -22.53 14.34 50.88
CA PHE A 221 -23.56 14.46 51.90
C PHE A 221 -22.90 15.18 53.09
N GLY A 222 -23.31 16.42 53.30
CA GLY A 222 -22.95 17.18 54.49
C GLY A 222 -23.39 16.46 55.77
N SER A 223 -22.59 16.64 56.81
CA SER A 223 -22.97 16.46 58.21
C SER A 223 -22.54 17.70 58.96
#